data_AF-A0A643K5W1-F1
#
_entry.id   AF-A0A643K5W1-F1
#
_cell.length_a   1.000
_cell.length_b   1.000
_cell.length_c   1.000
_cell.angle_alpha   90.00
_cell.angle_beta   90.00
_cell.angle_gamma   90.00
#
_symmetry.space_group_name_H-M   'P 1'
#
loop_
_entity.id
_entity.type
_entity.pdbx_description
1 polymer ?
#
loop_
_entity_poly.entity_id
_entity_poly.type
_entity_poly.pdbx_seq_one_letter_code
_entity_poly.pdbx_strand_id
1 'polypeptide(L)'
;MTVYSLAPGDLGTDDDPVELDTRSPRGTYALVFRVPETTIEVGALGECELDAGGYVYVGSAFGPGGLRRVLRHRRVASGDHDARHWHVDYLGGHTDVELARVVCATDHDVECSVASALDAAALSGFGSSDCDCEAHLARFDDVETAASLVESVFRRKI
;
A
#
# COMPACT_ATOMS: atom_id res chain seq x y z
N MET A 1 7.00 4.38 19.80
CA MET A 1 6.86 4.38 18.33
C MET A 1 5.54 3.70 18.00
N THR A 2 4.79 4.24 17.04
CA THR A 2 3.39 3.86 16.85
C THR A 2 3.17 3.41 15.41
N VAL A 3 2.72 2.17 15.27
CA VAL A 3 2.16 1.64 14.02
C VAL A 3 0.67 1.87 14.08
N TYR A 4 0.13 2.52 13.05
CA TYR A 4 -1.30 2.79 12.91
C TYR A 4 -1.87 1.83 11.88
N SER A 5 -2.97 1.15 12.21
CA SER A 5 -3.74 0.33 11.28
C SER A 5 -5.15 0.90 11.22
N LEU A 6 -5.56 1.35 10.03
CA LEU A 6 -6.74 2.18 9.83
C LEU A 6 -7.63 1.60 8.72
N ALA A 7 -8.94 1.75 8.89
CA ALA A 7 -9.86 1.55 7.79
C ALA A 7 -9.74 2.74 6.81
N PRO A 8 -9.97 2.54 5.50
CA PRO A 8 -9.87 3.62 4.52
C PRO A 8 -10.76 4.82 4.85
N GLY A 9 -11.95 4.58 5.42
CA GLY A 9 -12.90 5.63 5.80
C GLY A 9 -12.38 6.58 6.87
N ASP A 10 -11.45 6.14 7.72
CA ASP A 10 -10.95 6.93 8.85
C ASP A 10 -9.80 7.88 8.44
N LEU A 11 -9.17 7.63 7.29
CA LEU A 11 -8.00 8.38 6.83
C LEU A 11 -8.33 9.86 6.57
N GLY A 12 -7.50 10.78 7.05
CA GLY A 12 -7.70 12.22 6.82
C GLY A 12 -8.99 12.79 7.40
N THR A 13 -9.66 12.09 8.32
CA THR A 13 -10.73 12.65 9.15
C THR A 13 -10.12 13.45 10.31
N ASP A 14 -10.92 14.21 11.05
CA ASP A 14 -10.45 14.94 12.24
C ASP A 14 -9.94 13.98 13.34
N ASP A 15 -10.38 12.71 13.32
CA ASP A 15 -9.98 11.65 14.24
C ASP A 15 -8.81 10.79 13.69
N ASP A 16 -8.25 11.12 12.52
CA ASP A 16 -7.10 10.40 11.95
C ASP A 16 -5.87 10.52 12.87
N PRO A 17 -5.45 9.43 13.55
CA PRO A 17 -4.39 9.50 14.54
C PRO A 17 -2.99 9.69 13.94
N VAL A 18 -2.85 9.58 12.61
CA VAL A 18 -1.62 9.85 11.86
C VAL A 18 -1.55 11.31 11.42
N GLU A 19 -2.65 12.06 11.51
CA GLU A 19 -2.76 13.45 11.06
C GLU A 19 -2.34 13.58 9.58
N LEU A 20 -2.79 12.66 8.71
CA LEU A 20 -2.35 12.59 7.31
C LEU A 20 -2.58 13.91 6.58
N ASP A 21 -3.75 14.51 6.76
CA ASP A 21 -4.05 15.81 6.15
C ASP A 21 -3.29 16.92 6.87
N THR A 22 -3.46 17.11 8.17
CA THR A 22 -2.93 18.32 8.84
C THR A 22 -1.40 18.39 8.96
N ARG A 23 -0.75 17.34 9.47
CA ARG A 23 0.71 17.33 9.70
C ARG A 23 1.50 16.61 8.63
N SER A 24 0.90 15.60 8.00
CA SER A 24 1.50 14.88 6.88
C SER A 24 2.90 14.36 7.20
N PRO A 25 3.07 13.59 8.30
CA PRO A 25 4.38 13.10 8.71
C PRO A 25 5.04 12.27 7.60
N ARG A 26 6.37 12.20 7.60
CA ARG A 26 7.09 11.29 6.71
C ARG A 26 7.01 9.87 7.25
N GLY A 27 7.25 8.87 6.42
CA GLY A 27 7.28 7.49 6.91
C GLY A 27 7.08 6.44 5.83
N THR A 28 6.84 5.22 6.29
CA THR A 28 6.50 4.06 5.46
C THR A 28 5.03 3.72 5.65
N TYR A 29 4.37 3.29 4.58
CA TYR A 29 2.98 2.84 4.61
C TYR A 29 2.83 1.51 3.87
N ALA A 30 1.76 0.80 4.17
CA ALA A 30 1.28 -0.31 3.38
C ALA A 30 -0.20 -0.16 3.08
N LEU A 31 -0.58 -0.52 1.85
CA LEU A 31 -1.95 -0.58 1.36
C LEU A 31 -2.33 -2.04 1.22
N VAL A 32 -3.41 -2.45 1.89
CA VAL A 32 -3.91 -3.82 1.85
C VAL A 32 -5.18 -3.85 1.00
N PHE A 33 -5.17 -4.65 -0.05
CA PHE A 33 -6.25 -4.78 -1.01
C PHE A 33 -6.90 -6.16 -0.95
N ARG A 34 -8.21 -6.22 -1.16
CA ARG A 34 -8.91 -7.42 -1.58
C ARG A 34 -9.00 -7.40 -3.10
N VAL A 35 -8.48 -8.44 -3.74
CA VAL A 35 -8.37 -8.53 -5.20
C VAL A 35 -9.04 -9.84 -5.65
N PRO A 36 -9.99 -9.80 -6.60
CA PRO A 36 -10.51 -11.00 -7.25
C PRO A 36 -9.57 -11.50 -8.35
N GLU A 37 -9.85 -12.67 -8.91
CA GLU A 37 -9.14 -13.13 -10.11
C GLU A 37 -9.45 -12.15 -11.26
N THR A 38 -8.43 -11.47 -11.78
CA THR A 38 -8.59 -10.43 -12.79
C THR A 38 -7.27 -10.14 -13.52
N THR A 39 -7.36 -9.39 -14.62
CA THR A 39 -6.21 -8.92 -15.39
C THR A 39 -6.20 -7.41 -15.41
N ILE A 40 -5.06 -6.80 -15.09
CA ILE A 40 -4.89 -5.34 -15.07
C ILE A 40 -3.69 -4.90 -15.92
N GLU A 41 -3.81 -3.76 -16.61
CA GLU A 41 -2.68 -3.14 -17.30
C GLU A 41 -1.97 -2.15 -16.35
N VAL A 42 -0.70 -2.44 -16.02
CA VAL A 42 0.08 -1.69 -15.01
C VAL A 42 1.24 -0.97 -15.68
N GLY A 43 0.97 0.21 -16.26
CA GLY A 43 2.00 1.10 -16.79
C GLY A 43 3.05 0.38 -17.65
N ALA A 44 4.33 0.47 -17.26
CA ALA A 44 5.44 -0.17 -17.97
C ALA A 44 5.55 -1.69 -17.77
N LEU A 45 4.86 -2.26 -16.76
CA LEU A 45 4.79 -3.71 -16.55
C LEU A 45 3.82 -4.38 -17.53
N GLY A 46 2.96 -3.61 -18.19
CA GLY A 46 1.99 -4.13 -19.15
C GLY A 46 0.88 -4.93 -18.49
N GLU A 47 0.36 -5.92 -19.21
CA GLU A 47 -0.73 -6.78 -18.76
C GLU A 47 -0.26 -7.74 -17.66
N CYS A 48 -0.95 -7.71 -16.52
CA CYS A 48 -0.64 -8.50 -15.33
C CYS A 48 -1.87 -9.32 -14.92
N GLU A 49 -1.74 -10.63 -14.89
CA GLU A 49 -2.75 -11.54 -14.34
C GLU A 49 -2.61 -11.60 -12.81
N LEU A 50 -3.73 -11.47 -12.10
CA LEU A 50 -3.80 -11.47 -10.65
C LEU A 50 -4.74 -12.58 -10.19
N ASP A 51 -4.24 -13.49 -9.37
CA ASP A 51 -5.06 -14.45 -8.66
C ASP A 51 -5.86 -13.77 -7.54
N ALA A 52 -7.05 -14.29 -7.23
CA ALA A 52 -7.82 -13.83 -6.09
C ALA A 52 -7.03 -13.94 -4.77
N GLY A 53 -7.14 -12.93 -3.90
CA GLY A 53 -6.48 -12.94 -2.59
C GLY A 53 -6.35 -11.57 -1.93
N GLY A 54 -5.54 -11.54 -0.88
CA GLY A 54 -5.12 -10.31 -0.21
C GLY A 54 -3.78 -9.81 -0.76
N TYR A 55 -3.71 -8.55 -1.16
CA TYR A 55 -2.47 -7.96 -1.69
C TYR A 55 -1.97 -6.86 -0.77
N VAL A 56 -0.67 -6.82 -0.51
CA VAL A 56 -0.02 -5.79 0.30
C VAL A 56 0.99 -5.05 -0.58
N TYR A 57 0.74 -3.77 -0.81
CA TYR A 57 1.74 -2.88 -1.39
C TYR A 57 2.43 -2.10 -0.28
N VAL A 58 3.77 -2.10 -0.26
CA VAL A 58 4.58 -1.31 0.68
C VAL A 58 5.18 -0.12 -0.07
N GLY A 59 5.10 1.08 0.52
CA GLY A 59 5.70 2.27 -0.05
C GLY A 59 6.24 3.21 1.01
N SER A 60 7.18 4.07 0.64
CA SER A 60 7.64 5.16 1.49
C SER A 60 7.12 6.53 1.07
N ALA A 61 7.14 7.48 1.98
CA ALA A 61 6.69 8.85 1.77
C ALA A 61 7.61 9.85 2.48
N PHE A 62 8.89 9.87 2.08
CA PHE A 62 9.89 10.83 2.59
C PHE A 62 10.01 12.09 1.74
N GLY A 63 9.27 12.20 0.64
CA GLY A 63 9.22 13.40 -0.19
C GLY A 63 8.40 14.54 0.43
N PRO A 64 8.35 15.70 -0.25
CA PRO A 64 7.40 16.77 0.08
C PRO A 64 5.96 16.24 0.12
N GLY A 65 5.23 16.58 1.18
CA GLY A 65 3.84 16.11 1.40
C GLY A 65 3.72 14.84 2.24
N GLY A 66 4.80 14.12 2.52
CA GLY A 66 4.80 13.00 3.46
C GLY A 66 3.69 11.97 3.20
N LEU A 67 3.14 11.41 4.28
CA LEU A 67 2.09 10.41 4.24
C LEU A 67 0.73 10.93 3.69
N ARG A 68 0.55 12.21 3.31
CA ARG A 68 -0.59 12.61 2.46
C ARG A 68 -0.68 11.79 1.17
N ARG A 69 0.43 11.17 0.76
CA ARG A 69 0.49 10.18 -0.32
C ARG A 69 -0.58 9.07 -0.16
N VAL A 70 -0.82 8.61 1.07
CA VAL A 70 -1.86 7.63 1.41
C VAL A 70 -3.25 8.14 1.03
N LEU A 71 -3.58 9.40 1.32
CA LEU A 71 -4.88 9.99 0.96
C LEU A 71 -5.09 10.05 -0.55
N ARG A 72 -4.01 10.25 -1.32
CA ARG A 72 -4.09 10.21 -2.78
C ARG A 72 -4.43 8.79 -3.26
N HIS A 73 -3.75 7.77 -2.74
CA HIS A 73 -4.06 6.38 -3.09
C HIS A 73 -5.48 5.99 -2.69
N ARG A 74 -5.97 6.46 -1.52
CA ARG A 74 -7.37 6.27 -1.13
C ARG A 74 -8.34 6.85 -2.16
N ARG A 75 -8.12 8.10 -2.60
CA ARG A 75 -8.99 8.74 -3.62
C ARG A 75 -8.96 8.00 -4.96
N VAL A 76 -7.82 7.45 -5.32
CA VAL A 76 -7.72 6.57 -6.50
C VAL A 76 -8.57 5.32 -6.30
N ALA A 77 -8.48 4.67 -5.13
CA ALA A 77 -9.24 3.46 -4.82
C ALA A 77 -10.74 3.68 -4.65
N SER A 78 -11.19 4.87 -4.26
CA SER A 78 -12.62 5.21 -4.22
C SER A 78 -13.19 5.66 -5.57
N GLY A 79 -12.35 5.81 -6.61
CA GLY A 79 -12.78 6.36 -7.90
C GLY A 79 -12.93 7.89 -7.91
N ASP A 80 -12.55 8.59 -6.83
CA ASP A 80 -12.56 10.05 -6.76
C ASP A 80 -11.38 10.70 -7.50
N HIS A 81 -10.44 9.88 -8.00
CA HIS A 81 -9.26 10.35 -8.72
C HIS A 81 -8.75 9.35 -9.78
N ASP A 82 -8.67 9.81 -11.03
CA ASP A 82 -8.29 8.94 -12.15
C ASP A 82 -6.79 8.95 -12.50
N ALA A 83 -5.96 9.75 -11.84
CA ALA A 83 -4.55 9.82 -12.20
C ALA A 83 -3.81 8.57 -11.73
N ARG A 84 -3.16 7.87 -12.68
CA ARG A 84 -2.27 6.73 -12.41
C ARG A 84 -0.83 7.20 -12.52
N HIS A 85 -0.14 7.30 -11.39
CA HIS A 85 1.24 7.79 -11.32
C HIS A 85 2.20 6.72 -10.81
N TRP A 86 1.79 5.94 -9.81
CA TRP A 86 2.53 4.78 -9.31
C TRP A 86 1.85 3.48 -9.72
N HIS A 87 2.59 2.37 -9.79
CA HIS A 87 2.01 1.05 -10.10
C HIS A 87 0.80 0.71 -9.22
N VAL A 88 0.85 1.03 -7.93
CA VAL A 88 -0.26 0.80 -7.00
C VAL A 88 -1.52 1.61 -7.32
N ASP A 89 -1.42 2.72 -8.07
CA ASP A 89 -2.60 3.45 -8.51
C ASP A 89 -3.39 2.66 -9.58
N TYR A 90 -2.70 1.88 -10.42
CA TYR A 90 -3.36 1.00 -11.41
C TYR A 90 -4.10 -0.12 -10.72
N LEU A 91 -3.46 -0.77 -9.73
CA LEU A 91 -4.08 -1.80 -8.92
C LEU A 91 -5.27 -1.25 -8.12
N GLY A 92 -5.03 -0.24 -7.30
CA GLY A 92 -6.07 0.33 -6.43
C GLY A 92 -7.21 0.98 -7.19
N GLY A 93 -6.95 1.51 -8.39
CA GLY A 93 -7.96 2.16 -9.22
C GLY A 93 -8.73 1.22 -10.16
N HIS A 94 -8.55 -0.10 -10.05
CA HIS A 94 -9.33 -1.08 -10.78
C HIS A 94 -10.70 -1.29 -10.12
N THR A 95 -11.78 -1.32 -10.90
CA THR A 95 -13.17 -1.32 -10.39
C THR A 95 -13.48 -2.47 -9.43
N ASP A 96 -12.86 -3.63 -9.64
CA ASP A 96 -13.10 -4.82 -8.81
C ASP A 96 -12.13 -4.97 -7.63
N VAL A 97 -11.20 -4.03 -7.44
CA VAL A 97 -10.22 -4.04 -6.36
C VAL A 97 -10.69 -3.14 -5.21
N GLU A 98 -10.66 -3.67 -3.99
CA GLU A 98 -11.06 -2.92 -2.80
C GLU A 98 -9.84 -2.63 -1.92
N LEU A 99 -9.59 -1.36 -1.60
CA LEU A 99 -8.66 -1.01 -0.52
C LEU A 99 -9.31 -1.34 0.83
N ALA A 100 -8.79 -2.34 1.54
CA ALA A 100 -9.39 -2.85 2.77
C ALA A 100 -8.78 -2.26 4.04
N ARG A 101 -7.46 -2.05 4.06
CA ARG A 101 -6.72 -1.50 5.21
C ARG A 101 -5.53 -0.67 4.78
N VAL A 102 -5.12 0.24 5.66
CA VAL A 102 -3.87 0.99 5.54
C VAL A 102 -3.09 0.88 6.84
N VAL A 103 -1.81 0.55 6.71
CA VAL A 103 -0.86 0.54 7.83
C VAL A 103 0.16 1.66 7.63
N CYS A 104 0.40 2.46 8.66
CA CYS A 104 1.35 3.58 8.61
C CYS A 104 2.34 3.50 9.75
N ALA A 105 3.59 3.87 9.46
CA ALA A 105 4.63 4.13 10.45
C ALA A 105 5.32 5.45 10.15
N THR A 106 5.19 6.39 11.09
CA THR A 106 5.74 7.74 10.97
C THR A 106 7.23 7.76 11.32
N ASP A 107 8.03 8.52 10.58
CA ASP A 107 9.46 8.74 10.80
C ASP A 107 10.35 7.49 10.68
N HIS A 108 9.81 6.39 10.13
CA HIS A 108 10.54 5.15 9.90
C HIS A 108 10.70 4.84 8.42
N ASP A 109 11.95 4.77 7.96
CA ASP A 109 12.30 4.35 6.61
C ASP A 109 12.59 2.85 6.61
N VAL A 110 11.53 2.06 6.46
CA VAL A 110 11.57 0.60 6.62
C VAL A 110 10.97 -0.14 5.43
N GLU A 111 10.67 0.57 4.33
CA GLU A 111 9.99 0.06 3.13
C GLU A 111 10.56 -1.27 2.64
N CYS A 112 11.83 -1.29 2.21
CA CYS A 112 12.49 -2.51 1.70
C CYS A 112 12.53 -3.61 2.77
N SER A 113 12.74 -3.25 4.03
CA SER A 113 12.83 -4.21 5.14
C SER A 113 11.50 -4.87 5.47
N VAL A 114 10.39 -4.15 5.26
CA VAL A 114 9.02 -4.65 5.42
C VAL A 114 8.66 -5.50 4.19
N ALA A 115 8.90 -4.99 2.98
CA ALA A 115 8.61 -5.71 1.74
C ALA A 115 9.33 -7.07 1.71
N SER A 116 10.62 -7.10 2.03
CA SER A 116 11.39 -8.35 2.12
C SER A 116 10.90 -9.29 3.22
N ALA A 117 10.43 -8.77 4.35
CA ALA A 117 9.97 -9.59 5.47
C ALA A 117 8.56 -10.18 5.28
N LEU A 118 7.81 -9.73 4.27
CA LEU A 118 6.55 -10.35 3.85
C LEU A 118 6.78 -11.65 3.07
N ASP A 119 7.95 -11.79 2.42
CA ASP A 119 8.42 -13.03 1.74
C ASP A 119 7.36 -13.68 0.83
N ALA A 120 6.61 -12.85 0.12
CA ALA A 120 5.50 -13.28 -0.73
C ALA A 120 5.35 -12.36 -1.95
N ALA A 121 6.48 -11.95 -2.53
CA ALA A 121 6.53 -11.00 -3.65
C ALA A 121 5.59 -11.42 -4.79
N ALA A 122 4.87 -10.46 -5.35
CA ALA A 122 3.93 -10.63 -6.45
C ALA A 122 4.21 -9.56 -7.52
N LEU A 123 4.11 -9.95 -8.79
CA LEU A 123 4.43 -9.11 -9.96
C LEU A 123 5.83 -8.50 -9.88
N SER A 124 6.83 -9.19 -10.43
CA SER A 124 8.21 -8.71 -10.46
C SER A 124 8.32 -7.29 -11.02
N GLY A 125 9.06 -6.43 -10.33
CA GLY A 125 9.23 -5.01 -10.65
C GLY A 125 8.12 -4.09 -10.10
N PHE A 126 7.09 -4.63 -9.45
CA PHE A 126 5.99 -3.81 -8.93
C PHE A 126 6.43 -2.94 -7.75
N GLY A 127 6.69 -1.67 -8.05
CA GLY A 127 6.97 -0.64 -7.03
C GLY A 127 8.40 -0.66 -6.51
N SER A 128 9.27 -1.45 -7.12
CA SER A 128 10.68 -1.59 -6.77
C SER A 128 11.62 -0.98 -7.82
N SER A 129 11.17 -0.01 -8.60
CA SER A 129 11.95 0.57 -9.71
C SER A 129 13.23 1.31 -9.28
N ASP A 130 13.32 1.70 -8.01
CA ASP A 130 14.43 2.44 -7.41
C ASP A 130 15.23 1.62 -6.39
N CYS A 131 14.99 0.30 -6.29
CA CYS A 131 15.70 -0.60 -5.39
C CYS A 131 15.93 -1.99 -6.05
N ASP A 132 16.66 -2.86 -5.36
CA ASP A 132 16.94 -4.23 -5.84
C ASP A 132 15.89 -5.26 -5.37
N CYS A 133 14.76 -4.82 -4.79
CA CYS A 133 13.70 -5.73 -4.36
C CYS A 133 12.99 -6.35 -5.57
N GLU A 134 12.61 -7.63 -5.46
CA GLU A 134 11.86 -8.32 -6.51
C GLU A 134 10.53 -7.61 -6.81
N ALA A 135 9.79 -7.26 -5.76
CA ALA A 135 8.60 -6.42 -5.81
C ALA A 135 8.33 -5.81 -4.42
N HIS A 136 7.64 -4.69 -4.38
CA HIS A 136 7.03 -4.13 -3.16
C HIS A 136 5.55 -4.49 -3.01
N LEU A 137 5.02 -5.29 -3.95
CA LEU A 137 3.72 -5.92 -3.86
C LEU A 137 3.90 -7.36 -3.39
N ALA A 138 3.07 -7.80 -2.44
CA ALA A 138 3.03 -9.17 -1.94
C ALA A 138 1.60 -9.74 -2.01
N ARG A 139 1.46 -11.04 -2.30
CA ARG A 139 0.17 -11.75 -2.35
C ARG A 139 0.04 -12.71 -1.16
N PHE A 140 -1.16 -12.75 -0.59
CA PHE A 140 -1.60 -13.71 0.42
C PHE A 140 -2.94 -14.33 0.01
N ASP A 141 -3.32 -15.43 0.66
CA ASP A 141 -4.55 -16.16 0.34
C ASP A 141 -5.82 -15.33 0.59
N ASP A 142 -5.80 -14.47 1.61
CA ASP A 142 -6.92 -13.61 1.98
C ASP A 142 -6.45 -12.28 2.60
N VAL A 143 -7.38 -11.32 2.65
CA VAL A 143 -7.07 -9.95 3.09
C VAL A 143 -6.87 -9.84 4.61
N GLU A 144 -7.49 -10.72 5.39
CA GLU A 144 -7.32 -10.78 6.84
C GLU A 144 -5.92 -11.26 7.23
N THR A 145 -5.41 -12.29 6.55
CA THR A 145 -4.04 -12.78 6.65
C THR A 145 -3.04 -11.70 6.22
N ALA A 146 -3.28 -11.06 5.07
CA ALA A 146 -2.46 -9.96 4.56
C ALA A 146 -2.35 -8.81 5.59
N ALA A 147 -3.48 -8.33 6.11
CA ALA A 147 -3.54 -7.25 7.09
C ALA A 147 -2.81 -7.62 8.40
N SER A 148 -3.08 -8.81 8.93
CA SER A 148 -2.47 -9.27 10.18
C SER A 148 -0.94 -9.42 10.07
N LEU A 149 -0.46 -9.96 8.95
CA LEU A 149 0.97 -10.16 8.70
C LEU A 149 1.69 -8.83 8.54
N VAL A 150 1.18 -7.92 7.71
CA VAL A 150 1.85 -6.63 7.49
C VAL A 150 1.90 -5.80 8.78
N GLU A 151 0.83 -5.76 9.58
CA GLU A 151 0.86 -5.11 10.87
C GLU A 151 1.92 -5.69 11.82
N SER A 152 2.01 -7.02 11.88
CA SER A 152 3.03 -7.72 12.68
C SER A 152 4.44 -7.40 12.19
N VAL A 153 4.66 -7.38 10.86
CA VAL A 153 5.94 -7.03 10.25
C VAL A 153 6.34 -5.60 10.62
N PHE A 154 5.45 -4.61 10.45
CA PHE A 154 5.72 -3.23 10.83
C PHE A 154 6.12 -3.12 12.30
N ARG A 155 5.35 -3.74 13.22
CA ARG A 155 5.64 -3.71 14.66
C ARG A 155 6.98 -4.34 15.06
N ARG A 156 7.55 -5.24 14.24
CA ARG A 156 8.88 -5.85 14.48
C ARG A 156 10.04 -5.05 13.88
N LYS A 157 9.77 -4.21 12.88
CA LYS A 157 10.79 -3.45 12.12
C LYS A 157 10.97 -2.02 12.63
N ILE A 158 10.14 -1.60 13.58
CA ILE A 158 10.10 -0.29 14.23
C ILE A 158 10.48 -0.47 15.69
#